data_AF-A0A850NPF4-F1
#
_entry.id   AF-A0A850NPF4-F1
#
_cell.length_a   1.000
_cell.length_b   1.000
_cell.length_c   1.000
_cell.angle_alpha   90.00
_cell.angle_beta   90.00
_cell.angle_gamma   90.00
#
_symmetry.space_group_name_H-M   'P 1'
#
loop_
_entity.id
_entity.type
_entity.pdbx_description
1 polymer ?
#
loop_
_entity_poly.entity_id
_entity_poly.type
_entity_poly.pdbx_seq_one_letter_code
_entity_poly.pdbx_strand_id
1 'polypeptide(L)'
;MPTVPLTCCLCDGLEHVALSEIWSSREFSLETCCEGLHEQICRDIEDDPRWGAELLRRLGAGAFCGERLRRVADDELGGLVLDWKFRFEPISFLRAARFVQRHHEHCDAPTGWKFGQGLFNGTELIAVVMVGNPLSRAYMHRGWLEVTRLCARRDRPSALRWNACSALYGWAAQEAMHRGAEKIVTYTRHDEPGASLRAAGWVNEGRAGGRSWDTPSRRRARNAQPIARIRWGKCLGRGSPMSGTADRLAQ
;
A
#
# COMPACT_ATOMS: atom_id res chain seq x y z
N MET A 1 -34.24 19.35 2.27
CA MET A 1 -34.69 19.90 0.98
C MET A 1 -35.18 18.72 0.16
N PRO A 2 -36.48 18.62 -0.19
CA PRO A 2 -36.93 17.58 -1.09
C PRO A 2 -36.27 17.81 -2.45
N THR A 3 -35.47 16.85 -2.89
CA THR A 3 -34.84 16.85 -4.21
C THR A 3 -35.92 16.73 -5.25
N VAL A 4 -36.05 17.75 -6.12
CA VAL A 4 -36.92 17.65 -7.29
C VAL A 4 -36.42 16.47 -8.12
N PRO A 5 -37.29 15.51 -8.47
CA PRO A 5 -36.90 14.40 -9.33
C PRO A 5 -36.37 14.95 -10.66
N LEU A 6 -35.14 14.58 -11.02
CA LEU A 6 -34.53 14.98 -12.28
C LEU A 6 -35.14 14.15 -13.42
N THR A 7 -35.36 14.77 -14.57
CA THR A 7 -35.77 14.06 -15.80
C THR A 7 -34.53 13.65 -16.56
N CYS A 8 -34.44 12.38 -16.94
CA CYS A 8 -33.34 11.86 -17.74
C CYS A 8 -33.39 12.45 -19.15
N CYS A 9 -32.30 13.05 -19.62
CA CYS A 9 -32.20 13.63 -20.96
C CYS A 9 -32.09 12.60 -22.11
N LEU A 10 -32.01 11.30 -21.79
CA LEU A 10 -31.82 10.23 -22.77
C LEU A 10 -33.07 9.37 -22.99
N CYS A 11 -33.95 9.27 -22.00
CA CYS A 11 -35.20 8.50 -22.11
C CYS A 11 -36.46 9.28 -21.72
N ASP A 12 -36.34 10.56 -21.38
CA ASP A 12 -37.42 11.45 -20.90
C ASP A 12 -38.17 10.97 -19.64
N GLY A 13 -37.69 9.89 -19.01
CA GLY A 13 -38.22 9.34 -17.77
C GLY A 13 -37.64 9.99 -16.52
N LEU A 14 -38.02 9.46 -15.34
CA LEU A 14 -37.39 9.82 -14.08
C LEU A 14 -35.93 9.34 -14.08
N GLU A 15 -34.98 10.26 -13.88
CA GLU A 15 -33.57 9.91 -13.75
C GLU A 15 -33.35 9.07 -12.49
N HIS A 16 -32.76 7.89 -12.69
CA HIS A 16 -32.45 6.96 -11.63
C HIS A 16 -31.08 6.36 -11.88
N VAL A 17 -30.26 6.34 -10.82
CA VAL A 17 -28.98 5.65 -10.76
C VAL A 17 -28.87 5.04 -9.36
N ALA A 18 -28.68 3.73 -9.30
CA ALA A 18 -28.44 3.01 -8.06
C ALA A 18 -27.25 2.07 -8.22
N LEU A 19 -26.50 1.89 -7.14
CA LEU A 19 -25.50 0.83 -7.05
C LEU A 19 -26.24 -0.48 -6.73
N SER A 20 -26.23 -1.42 -7.67
CA SER A 20 -27.01 -2.67 -7.57
C SER A 20 -26.24 -3.73 -6.77
N GLU A 21 -25.04 -4.09 -7.24
CA GLU A 21 -24.21 -5.12 -6.62
C GLU A 21 -22.73 -4.71 -6.58
N ILE A 22 -22.02 -5.16 -5.55
CA ILE A 22 -20.55 -5.18 -5.49
C ILE A 22 -20.12 -6.63 -5.27
N TRP A 23 -19.31 -7.15 -6.19
CA TRP A 23 -18.78 -8.51 -6.08
C TRP A 23 -17.53 -8.58 -5.20
N SER A 24 -17.21 -9.80 -4.74
CA SER A 24 -16.00 -10.05 -3.96
C SER A 24 -14.69 -9.74 -4.71
N SER A 25 -14.74 -9.71 -6.05
CA SER A 25 -13.66 -9.24 -6.93
C SER A 25 -13.50 -7.73 -6.98
N ARG A 26 -14.39 -6.97 -6.32
CA ARG A 26 -14.47 -5.50 -6.30
C ARG A 26 -15.04 -4.87 -7.57
N GLU A 27 -15.51 -5.68 -8.51
CA GLU A 27 -16.37 -5.23 -9.60
C GLU A 27 -17.71 -4.73 -9.02
N PHE A 28 -18.41 -3.89 -9.76
CA PHE A 28 -19.72 -3.36 -9.36
C PHE A 28 -20.64 -3.17 -10.54
N SER A 29 -21.95 -3.16 -10.29
CA SER A 29 -22.97 -2.86 -11.30
C SER A 29 -23.85 -1.69 -10.89
N LEU A 30 -24.26 -0.93 -11.90
CA LEU A 30 -25.18 0.19 -11.75
C LEU A 30 -26.52 -0.16 -12.40
N GLU A 31 -27.60 0.08 -11.67
CA GLU A 31 -28.95 0.11 -12.21
C GLU A 31 -29.28 1.55 -12.59
N THR A 32 -29.63 1.78 -13.85
CA THR A 32 -30.00 3.11 -14.38
C THR A 32 -31.38 3.07 -15.02
N CYS A 33 -32.01 4.23 -15.19
CA CYS A 33 -33.32 4.31 -15.86
C CYS A 33 -33.31 3.90 -17.34
N CYS A 34 -32.15 3.93 -18.01
CA CYS A 34 -31.97 3.47 -19.39
C CYS A 34 -30.50 3.12 -19.68
N GLU A 35 -30.27 2.38 -20.77
CA GLU A 35 -28.94 1.98 -21.25
C GLU A 35 -28.06 3.19 -21.62
N GLY A 36 -28.63 4.21 -22.25
CA GLY A 36 -27.87 5.43 -22.59
C GLY A 36 -27.28 6.12 -21.34
N LEU A 37 -28.03 6.19 -20.24
CA LEU A 37 -27.52 6.76 -18.99
C LEU A 37 -26.46 5.85 -18.37
N HIS A 38 -26.61 4.52 -18.48
CA HIS A 38 -25.60 3.57 -18.04
C HIS A 38 -24.26 3.80 -18.76
N GLU A 39 -24.28 3.83 -20.09
CA GLU A 39 -23.09 4.05 -20.92
C GLU A 39 -22.44 5.42 -20.66
N GLN A 40 -23.26 6.46 -20.44
CA GLN A 40 -22.73 7.79 -20.11
C GLN A 40 -22.02 7.78 -18.76
N ILE A 41 -22.64 7.21 -17.72
CA ILE A 41 -22.04 7.16 -16.38
C ILE A 41 -20.77 6.32 -16.37
N CYS A 42 -20.74 5.16 -17.05
CA CYS A 42 -19.55 4.34 -17.13
C CYS A 42 -18.38 5.10 -17.78
N ARG A 43 -18.63 5.81 -18.90
CA ARG A 43 -17.64 6.68 -19.54
C ARG A 43 -17.19 7.82 -18.63
N ASP A 44 -18.11 8.47 -17.93
CA ASP A 44 -17.78 9.57 -17.00
C ASP A 44 -16.94 9.06 -15.81
N ILE A 45 -17.17 7.83 -15.33
CA ILE A 45 -16.35 7.20 -14.28
C ILE A 45 -14.94 6.90 -14.81
N GLU A 46 -14.81 6.43 -16.05
CA GLU A 46 -13.52 6.17 -16.70
C GLU A 46 -12.72 7.47 -16.93
N ASP A 47 -13.40 8.52 -17.41
CA ASP A 47 -12.80 9.82 -17.72
C ASP A 47 -12.41 10.59 -16.45
N ASP A 48 -13.24 10.56 -15.41
CA ASP A 48 -12.93 11.11 -14.09
C ASP A 48 -13.18 10.10 -12.95
N PRO A 49 -12.17 9.27 -12.63
CA PRO A 49 -12.25 8.32 -11.53
C PRO A 49 -12.42 8.96 -10.15
N ARG A 50 -12.14 10.26 -9.99
CA ARG A 50 -12.40 10.98 -8.72
C ARG A 50 -13.87 11.31 -8.60
N TRP A 51 -14.49 11.79 -9.67
CA TRP A 51 -15.93 11.97 -9.75
C TRP A 51 -16.65 10.64 -9.56
N GLY A 52 -16.22 9.58 -10.26
CA GLY A 52 -16.81 8.25 -10.11
C GLY A 52 -16.74 7.71 -8.68
N ALA A 53 -15.61 7.91 -7.99
CA ALA A 53 -15.50 7.53 -6.58
C ALA A 53 -16.43 8.35 -5.67
N GLU A 54 -16.72 9.61 -5.99
CA GLU A 54 -17.66 10.44 -5.25
C GLU A 54 -19.11 10.01 -5.51
N LEU A 55 -19.47 9.74 -6.77
CA LEU A 55 -20.77 9.18 -7.15
C LEU A 55 -21.03 7.89 -6.37
N LEU A 56 -20.12 6.93 -6.42
CA LEU A 56 -20.28 5.63 -5.77
C LEU A 56 -20.35 5.74 -4.23
N ARG A 57 -19.65 6.72 -3.62
CA ARG A 57 -19.83 7.00 -2.19
C ARG A 57 -21.25 7.47 -1.87
N ARG A 58 -21.82 8.36 -2.70
CA ARG A 58 -23.19 8.85 -2.54
C ARG A 58 -24.22 7.74 -2.76
N LEU A 59 -23.94 6.82 -3.69
CA LEU A 59 -24.76 5.62 -3.92
C LEU A 59 -24.58 4.53 -2.84
N GLY A 60 -23.79 4.80 -1.79
CA GLY A 60 -23.71 3.90 -0.64
C GLY A 60 -22.69 2.77 -0.77
N ALA A 61 -21.69 2.85 -1.67
CA ALA A 61 -20.66 1.82 -1.82
C ALA A 61 -19.97 1.43 -0.49
N GLY A 62 -19.83 2.37 0.45
CA GLY A 62 -19.25 2.10 1.76
C GLY A 62 -20.08 1.18 2.66
N ALA A 63 -21.40 1.09 2.44
CA ALA A 63 -22.30 0.25 3.25
C ALA A 63 -22.07 -1.25 3.01
N PHE A 64 -21.57 -1.63 1.83
CA PHE A 64 -21.35 -3.04 1.46
C PHE A 64 -20.19 -3.69 2.21
N CYS A 65 -19.12 -2.93 2.49
CA CYS A 65 -17.91 -3.45 3.14
C CYS A 65 -17.60 -2.80 4.49
N GLY A 66 -18.34 -1.76 4.89
CA GLY A 66 -17.97 -0.92 6.05
C GLY A 66 -16.71 -0.07 5.80
N GLU A 67 -16.27 0.03 4.55
CA GLU A 67 -15.01 0.65 4.17
C GLU A 67 -15.21 1.92 3.36
N ARG A 68 -14.31 2.89 3.56
CA ARG A 68 -14.34 4.12 2.77
C ARG A 68 -13.73 3.88 1.39
N LEU A 69 -14.50 4.07 0.32
CA LEU A 69 -13.98 4.04 -1.05
C LEU A 69 -12.87 5.09 -1.23
N ARG A 70 -11.69 4.67 -1.69
CA ARG A 70 -10.54 5.56 -1.98
C ARG A 70 -10.61 6.05 -3.41
N ARG A 71 -10.76 5.15 -4.38
CA ARG A 71 -10.80 5.42 -5.83
C ARG A 71 -11.65 4.37 -6.55
N VAL A 72 -12.04 4.68 -7.77
CA VAL A 72 -12.31 3.67 -8.80
C VAL A 72 -11.02 3.52 -9.62
N ALA A 73 -10.70 2.31 -10.04
CA ALA A 73 -9.53 2.06 -10.85
C ALA A 73 -9.84 1.04 -11.95
N ASP A 74 -9.09 1.13 -13.04
CA ASP A 74 -9.03 0.09 -14.06
C ASP A 74 -8.41 -1.20 -13.49
N ASP A 75 -8.96 -2.35 -13.88
CA ASP A 75 -8.54 -3.69 -13.47
C ASP A 75 -7.40 -4.27 -14.33
N GLU A 76 -6.84 -3.46 -15.23
CA GLU A 76 -5.83 -3.80 -16.25
C GLU A 76 -6.36 -4.70 -17.38
N LEU A 77 -7.67 -4.96 -17.41
CA LEU A 77 -8.40 -5.74 -18.41
C LEU A 77 -9.54 -4.96 -19.07
N GLY A 78 -9.69 -3.67 -18.78
CA GLY A 78 -10.75 -2.80 -19.29
C GLY A 78 -12.03 -2.79 -18.45
N GLY A 79 -11.99 -3.35 -17.23
CA GLY A 79 -13.06 -3.27 -16.24
C GLY A 79 -12.74 -2.28 -15.12
N LEU A 80 -13.78 -1.86 -14.39
CA LEU A 80 -13.65 -0.95 -13.25
C LEU A 80 -13.77 -1.71 -11.92
N VAL A 81 -12.82 -1.46 -11.02
CA VAL A 81 -12.77 -2.04 -9.68
C VAL A 81 -12.71 -1.00 -8.58
N LEU A 82 -13.29 -1.35 -7.44
CA LEU A 82 -13.29 -0.53 -6.24
C LEU A 82 -11.98 -0.69 -5.46
N ASP A 83 -11.33 0.46 -5.25
CA ASP A 83 -10.13 0.58 -4.45
C ASP A 83 -10.49 1.23 -3.11
N TRP A 84 -10.46 0.44 -2.03
CA TRP A 84 -10.84 0.90 -0.70
C TRP A 84 -9.69 1.63 0.00
N LYS A 85 -10.03 2.42 1.02
CA LYS A 85 -9.03 3.01 1.92
C LYS A 85 -8.26 1.88 2.60
N PHE A 86 -6.94 2.03 2.66
CA PHE A 86 -6.14 1.04 3.36
C PHE A 86 -6.41 1.03 4.86
N ARG A 87 -6.37 -0.17 5.42
CA ARG A 87 -6.40 -0.41 6.86
C ARG A 87 -5.15 -1.17 7.30
N PHE A 88 -4.58 -0.71 8.40
CA PHE A 88 -3.49 -1.41 9.07
C PHE A 88 -4.12 -2.33 10.12
N GLU A 89 -3.94 -3.64 9.98
CA GLU A 89 -4.39 -4.61 10.97
C GLU A 89 -3.22 -5.43 11.55
N PRO A 90 -3.26 -5.74 12.86
CA PRO A 90 -2.30 -6.64 13.46
C PRO A 90 -2.23 -7.95 12.71
N ILE A 91 -1.01 -8.47 12.53
CA ILE A 91 -0.78 -9.73 11.85
C ILE A 91 0.14 -10.60 12.70
N SER A 92 -0.07 -11.91 12.70
CA SER A 92 0.87 -12.84 13.34
C SER A 92 2.11 -13.02 12.46
N PHE A 93 3.24 -13.31 13.09
CA PHE A 93 4.49 -13.63 12.38
C PHE A 93 4.27 -14.72 11.33
N LEU A 94 3.58 -15.80 11.70
CA LEU A 94 3.34 -16.94 10.82
C LEU A 94 2.50 -16.56 9.59
N ARG A 95 1.46 -15.72 9.77
CA ARG A 95 0.63 -15.26 8.65
C ARG A 95 1.42 -14.33 7.72
N ALA A 96 2.24 -13.43 8.27
CA ALA A 96 3.13 -12.57 7.47
C ALA A 96 4.20 -13.38 6.72
N ALA A 97 4.83 -14.35 7.38
CA ALA A 97 5.83 -15.22 6.78
C ALA A 97 5.26 -16.04 5.62
N ARG A 98 4.06 -16.62 5.80
CA ARG A 98 3.33 -17.34 4.73
C ARG A 98 2.99 -16.41 3.56
N PHE A 99 2.59 -15.18 3.83
CA PHE A 99 2.32 -14.19 2.80
C PHE A 99 3.58 -13.87 1.99
N VAL A 100 4.71 -13.62 2.67
CA VAL A 100 6.01 -13.39 2.02
C VAL A 100 6.42 -14.59 1.16
N GLN A 101 6.30 -15.80 1.69
CA GLN A 101 6.67 -17.02 0.95
C GLN A 101 5.86 -17.22 -0.34
N ARG A 102 4.60 -16.78 -0.35
CA ARG A 102 3.72 -16.88 -1.53
C ARG A 102 3.95 -15.79 -2.57
N HIS A 103 4.31 -14.58 -2.14
CA HIS A 103 4.24 -13.40 -3.00
C HIS A 103 5.58 -12.67 -3.19
N HIS A 104 6.63 -13.04 -2.47
CA HIS A 104 7.93 -12.37 -2.57
C HIS A 104 8.85 -13.09 -3.55
N GLU A 105 9.13 -12.47 -4.69
CA GLU A 105 9.80 -13.09 -5.84
C GLU A 105 11.26 -13.52 -5.59
N HIS A 106 11.93 -12.92 -4.61
CA HIS A 106 13.39 -13.02 -4.49
C HIS A 106 13.92 -13.53 -3.15
N CYS A 107 13.12 -13.50 -2.10
CA CYS A 107 13.62 -13.68 -0.74
C CYS A 107 12.62 -14.45 0.10
N ASP A 108 13.11 -15.46 0.80
CA ASP A 108 12.34 -16.16 1.82
C ASP A 108 11.94 -15.23 2.96
N ALA A 109 10.89 -15.62 3.67
CA ALA A 109 10.49 -15.00 4.92
C ALA A 109 11.65 -15.07 5.95
N PRO A 110 11.81 -14.04 6.81
CA PRO A 110 12.80 -14.07 7.86
C PRO A 110 12.41 -15.14 8.89
N THR A 111 13.38 -15.67 9.62
CA THR A 111 13.16 -16.69 10.66
C THR A 111 12.57 -16.13 11.95
N GLY A 112 12.51 -14.81 12.09
CA GLY A 112 11.92 -14.12 13.23
C GLY A 112 11.73 -12.64 12.95
N TRP A 113 11.03 -11.96 13.86
CA TRP A 113 10.82 -10.51 13.81
C TRP A 113 10.77 -9.92 15.23
N LYS A 114 10.73 -8.60 15.33
CA LYS A 114 10.31 -7.89 16.54
C LYS A 114 8.83 -7.51 16.47
N PHE A 115 8.39 -7.05 15.31
CA PHE A 115 7.01 -6.68 15.04
C PHE A 115 6.78 -6.59 13.53
N GLY A 116 5.52 -6.43 13.14
CA GLY A 116 5.13 -6.17 11.77
C GLY A 116 3.63 -5.90 11.68
N GLN A 117 3.16 -5.64 10.46
CA GLN A 117 1.80 -5.19 10.21
C GLN A 117 1.29 -5.73 8.87
N GLY A 118 0.00 -6.06 8.82
CA GLY A 118 -0.72 -6.30 7.58
C GLY A 118 -1.39 -5.03 7.07
N LEU A 119 -1.37 -4.84 5.75
CA LEU A 119 -2.11 -3.78 5.07
C LEU A 119 -3.24 -4.41 4.26
N PHE A 120 -4.46 -3.98 4.55
CA PHE A 120 -5.67 -4.45 3.93
C PHE A 120 -6.25 -3.39 3.00
N ASN A 121 -6.87 -3.84 1.92
CA ASN A 121 -7.71 -3.04 1.03
C ASN A 121 -9.05 -3.76 0.93
N GLY A 122 -10.08 -3.23 1.61
CA GLY A 122 -11.30 -3.98 1.88
C GLY A 122 -11.06 -5.04 2.95
N THR A 123 -11.54 -6.25 2.69
CA THR A 123 -11.30 -7.45 3.50
C THR A 123 -10.02 -8.20 3.13
N GLU A 124 -9.35 -7.79 2.04
CA GLU A 124 -8.21 -8.50 1.48
C GLU A 124 -6.86 -7.98 2.00
N LEU A 125 -6.01 -8.90 2.47
CA LEU A 125 -4.61 -8.62 2.78
C LEU A 125 -3.82 -8.44 1.48
N ILE A 126 -3.28 -7.23 1.27
CA ILE A 126 -2.56 -6.88 0.03
C ILE A 126 -1.06 -6.72 0.23
N ALA A 127 -0.61 -6.44 1.46
CA ALA A 127 0.81 -6.28 1.76
C ALA A 127 1.12 -6.52 3.24
N VAL A 128 2.38 -6.83 3.54
CA VAL A 128 2.90 -7.01 4.89
C VAL A 128 4.25 -6.32 5.04
N VAL A 129 4.55 -5.87 6.26
CA VAL A 129 5.89 -5.41 6.66
C VAL A 129 6.36 -6.20 7.88
N MET A 130 7.64 -6.56 7.89
CA MET A 130 8.29 -7.30 8.97
C MET A 130 9.57 -6.57 9.39
N VAL A 131 9.64 -6.19 10.65
CA VAL A 131 10.76 -5.44 11.23
C VAL A 131 11.50 -6.30 12.25
N GLY A 132 12.83 -6.29 12.19
CA GLY A 132 13.68 -7.11 13.04
C GLY A 132 14.96 -6.39 13.44
N ASN A 133 15.87 -7.16 14.04
CA ASN A 133 17.23 -6.70 14.27
C ASN A 133 17.95 -6.51 12.93
N PRO A 134 18.78 -5.46 12.78
CA PRO A 134 19.66 -5.34 11.64
C PRO A 134 20.57 -6.56 11.49
N LEU A 135 20.80 -7.02 10.26
CA LEU A 135 21.72 -8.13 10.02
C LEU A 135 23.18 -7.78 10.42
N SER A 136 23.56 -6.51 10.30
CA SER A 136 24.87 -6.02 10.73
C SER A 136 24.93 -5.88 12.25
N ARG A 137 25.84 -6.64 12.88
CA ARG A 137 26.10 -6.55 14.33
C ARG A 137 26.48 -5.15 14.78
N ALA A 138 27.22 -4.40 13.95
CA ALA A 138 27.61 -3.03 14.25
C ALA A 138 26.42 -2.06 14.38
N TYR A 139 25.26 -2.38 13.80
CA TYR A 139 24.04 -1.57 13.91
C TYR A 139 23.15 -2.02 15.07
N MET A 140 23.18 -3.30 15.44
CA MET A 140 22.39 -3.81 16.58
C MET A 140 22.72 -3.09 17.90
N HIS A 141 24.00 -2.77 18.14
CA HIS A 141 24.41 -2.06 19.37
C HIS A 141 24.02 -0.56 19.39
N ARG A 142 23.52 -0.01 18.29
CA ARG A 142 23.15 1.42 18.15
C ARG A 142 21.65 1.66 18.35
N GLY A 143 20.88 0.66 18.77
CA GLY A 143 19.42 0.80 18.90
C GLY A 143 18.70 0.95 17.54
N TRP A 144 19.30 0.48 16.45
CA TRP A 144 18.68 0.54 15.11
C TRP A 144 17.80 -0.68 14.86
N LEU A 145 16.76 -0.49 14.05
CA LEU A 145 15.90 -1.55 13.54
C LEU A 145 16.00 -1.67 12.01
N GLU A 146 15.63 -2.83 11.47
CA GLU A 146 15.63 -3.07 10.03
C GLU A 146 14.25 -3.53 9.54
N VAL A 147 13.73 -2.92 8.48
CA VAL A 147 12.64 -3.51 7.71
C VAL A 147 13.21 -4.70 6.94
N THR A 148 13.17 -5.86 7.59
CA THR A 148 13.73 -7.10 7.05
C THR A 148 12.97 -7.59 5.83
N ARG A 149 11.64 -7.41 5.79
CA ARG A 149 10.82 -7.67 4.62
C ARG A 149 9.69 -6.66 4.51
N LEU A 150 9.40 -6.31 3.26
CA LEU A 150 8.16 -5.69 2.87
C LEU A 150 7.70 -6.39 1.60
N CYS A 151 6.49 -6.94 1.62
CA CYS A 151 5.95 -7.69 0.49
C CYS A 151 4.56 -7.16 0.18
N ALA A 152 4.32 -6.80 -1.08
CA ALA A 152 2.99 -6.53 -1.60
C ALA A 152 2.70 -7.58 -2.67
N ARG A 153 1.51 -8.18 -2.65
CA ARG A 153 1.11 -9.17 -3.65
C ARG A 153 0.97 -8.52 -5.03
N ARG A 154 1.30 -9.27 -6.09
CA ARG A 154 1.31 -8.78 -7.47
C ARG A 154 0.26 -9.43 -8.37
N ASP A 155 -0.45 -10.44 -7.86
CA ASP A 155 -1.57 -11.14 -8.50
C ASP A 155 -2.89 -10.35 -8.43
N ARG A 156 -2.81 -9.04 -8.27
CA ARG A 156 -3.92 -8.09 -8.20
C ARG A 156 -3.56 -6.84 -8.99
N PRO A 157 -4.55 -6.14 -9.57
CA PRO A 157 -4.31 -4.88 -10.30
C PRO A 157 -3.45 -3.93 -9.48
N SER A 158 -2.46 -3.32 -10.14
CA SER A 158 -1.46 -2.47 -9.51
C SER A 158 -2.09 -1.27 -8.79
N ALA A 159 -3.23 -0.80 -9.27
CA ALA A 159 -4.01 0.26 -8.65
C ALA A 159 -4.42 -0.07 -7.21
N LEU A 160 -4.81 -1.32 -6.92
CA LEU A 160 -5.27 -1.75 -5.60
C LEU A 160 -4.14 -1.76 -4.56
N ARG A 161 -2.89 -1.89 -5.00
CA ARG A 161 -1.68 -1.84 -4.15
C ARG A 161 -0.90 -0.54 -4.28
N TRP A 162 -1.39 0.42 -5.05
CA TRP A 162 -0.75 1.72 -5.19
C TRP A 162 -0.61 2.40 -3.82
N ASN A 163 0.60 2.91 -3.53
CA ASN A 163 1.02 3.44 -2.23
C ASN A 163 1.07 2.45 -1.06
N ALA A 164 0.87 1.14 -1.27
CA ALA A 164 0.92 0.17 -0.17
C ALA A 164 2.30 0.12 0.51
N CYS A 165 3.37 0.05 -0.29
CA CYS A 165 4.73 -0.03 0.24
C CYS A 165 5.15 1.24 1.00
N SER A 166 4.84 2.43 0.47
CA SER A 166 5.15 3.69 1.14
C SER A 166 4.37 3.84 2.45
N ALA A 167 3.09 3.45 2.46
CA ALA A 167 2.26 3.43 3.67
C ALA A 167 2.87 2.53 4.75
N LEU A 168 3.30 1.32 4.39
CA LEU A 168 3.94 0.38 5.32
C LEU A 168 5.34 0.82 5.79
N TYR A 169 6.14 1.46 4.93
CA TYR A 169 7.41 2.08 5.34
C TYR A 169 7.19 3.23 6.33
N GLY A 170 6.13 4.03 6.12
CA GLY A 170 5.72 5.08 7.04
C GLY A 170 5.30 4.50 8.40
N TRP A 171 4.43 3.50 8.39
CA TRP A 171 3.99 2.81 9.60
C TRP A 171 5.16 2.19 10.37
N ALA A 172 6.07 1.49 9.69
CA ALA A 172 7.21 0.83 10.33
C ALA A 172 8.15 1.82 11.02
N ALA A 173 8.36 3.00 10.42
CA ALA A 173 9.17 4.06 11.03
C ALA A 173 8.51 4.64 12.28
N GLN A 174 7.19 4.89 12.24
CA GLN A 174 6.43 5.36 13.40
C GLN A 174 6.47 4.34 14.55
N GLU A 175 6.24 3.07 14.25
CA GLU A 175 6.26 2.01 15.26
C GLU A 175 7.67 1.78 15.82
N ALA A 176 8.71 1.85 14.99
CA ALA A 176 10.10 1.80 15.46
C ALA A 176 10.42 2.95 16.42
N MET A 177 9.94 4.16 16.13
CA MET A 177 10.10 5.34 16.97
C MET A 177 9.39 5.15 18.32
N HIS A 178 8.13 4.67 18.33
CA HIS A 178 7.39 4.36 19.55
C HIS A 178 8.10 3.34 20.43
N ARG A 179 8.84 2.40 19.82
CA ARG A 179 9.64 1.38 20.51
C ARG A 179 11.02 1.87 20.93
N GLY A 180 11.34 3.15 20.73
CA GLY A 180 12.60 3.76 21.15
C GLY A 180 13.78 3.47 20.24
N ALA A 181 13.57 3.04 19.00
CA ALA A 181 14.65 2.91 18.04
C ALA A 181 15.17 4.29 17.63
N GLU A 182 16.49 4.46 17.56
CA GLU A 182 17.10 5.72 17.11
C GLU A 182 16.96 5.91 15.59
N LYS A 183 16.92 4.78 14.86
CA LYS A 183 16.91 4.74 13.41
C LYS A 183 16.29 3.44 12.91
N ILE A 184 15.63 3.51 11.77
CA ILE A 184 15.23 2.34 11.00
C ILE A 184 15.91 2.34 9.63
N VAL A 185 16.35 1.17 9.18
CA VAL A 185 17.04 0.98 7.90
C VAL A 185 16.38 -0.10 7.05
N THR A 186 16.64 -0.07 5.75
CA THR A 186 16.29 -1.15 4.82
C THR A 186 17.27 -1.15 3.65
N TYR A 187 17.16 -2.16 2.79
CA TYR A 187 18.00 -2.32 1.62
C TYR A 187 17.15 -2.60 0.38
N THR A 188 17.47 -1.91 -0.70
CA THR A 188 16.97 -2.21 -2.05
C THR A 188 18.12 -2.71 -2.92
N ARG A 189 17.83 -3.38 -4.02
CA ARG A 189 18.84 -3.57 -5.07
C ARG A 189 19.19 -2.21 -5.69
N HIS A 190 20.37 -2.09 -6.31
CA HIS A 190 20.80 -0.84 -6.93
C HIS A 190 19.93 -0.39 -8.13
N ASP A 191 19.28 -1.36 -8.78
CA ASP A 191 18.41 -1.19 -9.94
C ASP A 191 16.94 -0.97 -9.56
N GLU A 192 16.62 -1.07 -8.27
CA GLU A 192 15.28 -0.73 -7.77
C GLU A 192 15.14 0.78 -7.59
N PRO A 193 14.06 1.40 -8.08
CA PRO A 193 13.94 2.85 -8.12
C PRO A 193 13.81 3.50 -6.74
N GLY A 194 13.44 2.76 -5.69
CA GLY A 194 13.28 3.29 -4.32
C GLY A 194 12.16 4.33 -4.15
N ALA A 195 11.21 4.40 -5.09
CA ALA A 195 10.14 5.42 -5.10
C ALA A 195 9.29 5.39 -3.82
N SER A 196 8.91 4.22 -3.33
CA SER A 196 8.13 4.07 -2.10
C SER A 196 8.87 4.54 -0.85
N LEU A 197 10.21 4.41 -0.83
CA LEU A 197 11.05 4.86 0.29
C LEU A 197 11.16 6.38 0.30
N ARG A 198 11.38 7.00 -0.86
CA ARG A 198 11.34 8.47 -1.01
C ARG A 198 9.99 9.04 -0.59
N ALA A 199 8.90 8.45 -1.07
CA ALA A 199 7.54 8.87 -0.69
C ALA A 199 7.28 8.74 0.82
N ALA A 200 7.94 7.79 1.50
CA ALA A 200 7.86 7.63 2.96
C ALA A 200 8.89 8.50 3.73
N GLY A 201 9.64 9.38 3.07
CA GLY A 201 10.63 10.26 3.68
C GLY A 201 11.89 9.55 4.18
N TRP A 202 12.30 8.46 3.51
CA TRP A 202 13.56 7.78 3.79
C TRP A 202 14.70 8.37 2.96
N VAL A 203 15.90 8.38 3.53
CA VAL A 203 17.11 8.93 2.89
C VAL A 203 17.93 7.79 2.28
N ASN A 204 18.38 7.98 1.04
CA ASN A 204 19.35 7.10 0.41
C ASN A 204 20.73 7.37 1.02
N GLU A 205 21.33 6.39 1.69
CA GLU A 205 22.61 6.50 2.38
C GLU A 205 23.78 5.94 1.56
N GLY A 206 23.54 5.70 0.27
CA GLY A 206 24.52 5.16 -0.66
C GLY A 206 24.55 3.64 -0.69
N ARG A 207 25.54 3.14 -1.44
CA ARG A 207 25.75 1.70 -1.64
C ARG A 207 26.07 1.02 -0.32
N ALA A 208 25.43 -0.11 -0.08
CA ALA A 208 25.70 -0.99 1.04
C ALA A 208 25.83 -2.43 0.56
N GLY A 209 26.76 -3.18 1.14
CA GLY A 209 27.13 -4.49 0.62
C GLY A 209 28.08 -4.40 -0.58
N GLY A 210 28.49 -5.57 -1.07
CA GLY A 210 29.59 -5.75 -2.03
C GLY A 210 30.74 -6.61 -1.49
N ARG A 211 30.72 -6.97 -0.20
CA ARG A 211 31.67 -7.94 0.37
C ARG A 211 30.94 -9.23 0.71
N SER A 212 31.50 -10.34 0.26
CA SER A 212 31.07 -11.68 0.65
C SER A 212 31.10 -11.80 2.18
N TRP A 213 30.10 -12.47 2.77
CA TRP A 213 30.16 -12.92 4.16
C TRP A 213 31.07 -14.16 4.33
N ASP A 214 31.74 -14.56 3.25
CA ASP A 214 32.86 -15.50 3.25
C ASP A 214 34.08 -14.81 3.86
N THR A 215 34.46 -15.26 5.06
CA THR A 215 35.73 -14.90 5.69
C THR A 215 36.57 -16.16 5.80
N PRO A 216 37.92 -16.08 5.83
CA PRO A 216 38.78 -17.26 5.98
C PRO A 216 38.41 -18.13 7.20
N SER A 217 37.91 -17.50 8.27
CA SER A 217 37.43 -18.14 9.50
C SER A 217 36.02 -18.75 9.42
N ARG A 218 35.24 -18.45 8.37
CA ARG A 218 33.88 -18.96 8.19
C ARG A 218 33.53 -19.04 6.71
N ARG A 219 34.03 -20.10 6.08
CA ARG A 219 33.76 -20.42 4.68
C ARG A 219 32.25 -20.58 4.45
N ARG A 220 31.67 -19.92 3.44
CA ARG A 220 30.26 -20.11 3.07
C ARG A 220 30.12 -20.52 1.60
N ALA A 221 29.21 -21.46 1.32
CA ALA A 221 28.88 -21.86 -0.05
C ALA A 221 28.33 -20.65 -0.84
N ARG A 222 28.91 -20.39 -2.01
CA ARG A 222 28.65 -19.20 -2.82
C ARG A 222 27.35 -19.37 -3.62
N ASN A 223 26.22 -18.98 -3.03
CA ASN A 223 24.94 -18.91 -3.73
C ASN A 223 24.53 -17.43 -3.87
N ALA A 224 24.41 -16.98 -5.12
CA ALA A 224 24.11 -15.62 -5.60
C ALA A 224 25.32 -14.66 -5.73
N GLN A 225 25.43 -14.08 -6.94
CA GLN A 225 26.34 -12.97 -7.23
C GLN A 225 26.05 -11.80 -6.28
N PRO A 226 27.07 -11.06 -5.81
CA PRO A 226 26.86 -9.89 -4.95
C PRO A 226 26.20 -8.77 -5.76
N ILE A 227 24.87 -8.75 -5.78
CA ILE A 227 24.10 -7.63 -6.32
C ILE A 227 24.35 -6.43 -5.40
N ALA A 228 24.83 -5.33 -5.97
CA ALA A 228 24.99 -4.08 -5.24
C ALA A 228 23.65 -3.67 -4.63
N ARG A 229 23.65 -3.34 -3.34
CA ARG A 229 22.45 -2.85 -2.65
C ARG A 229 22.63 -1.39 -2.31
N ILE A 230 21.51 -0.71 -2.11
CA ILE A 230 21.45 0.65 -1.59
C ILE A 230 20.87 0.57 -0.18
N ARG A 231 21.52 1.20 0.79
CA ARG A 231 20.94 1.35 2.13
C ARG A 231 20.07 2.58 2.17
N TRP A 232 18.89 2.41 2.72
CA TRP A 232 17.99 3.50 3.05
C TRP A 232 17.87 3.60 4.55
N GLY A 233 17.83 4.82 5.06
CA GLY A 233 17.70 5.07 6.50
C GLY A 233 16.72 6.18 6.80
N LYS A 234 16.10 6.09 7.97
CA LYS A 234 15.27 7.14 8.55
C LYS A 234 15.61 7.29 10.02
N CYS A 235 16.13 8.46 10.40
CA CYS A 235 16.41 8.82 11.78
C CYS A 235 15.10 9.13 12.51
N LEU A 236 14.96 8.68 13.76
CA LEU A 236 13.69 8.66 14.50
C LEU A 236 13.73 9.51 15.79
N GLY A 237 14.61 10.52 15.85
CA GLY A 237 14.77 11.37 17.03
C GLY A 237 13.52 12.19 17.40
N ARG A 238 13.41 12.55 18.69
CA ARG A 238 12.41 13.49 19.22
C ARG A 238 12.66 14.88 18.62
N GLY A 239 12.07 15.18 17.47
CA GLY A 239 12.29 16.44 16.76
C GLY A 239 12.16 16.38 15.25
N SER A 240 11.82 15.22 14.66
CA SER A 240 11.36 15.23 13.27
C SER A 240 9.99 15.90 13.23
N PRO A 241 9.77 16.99 12.46
CA PRO A 241 8.46 17.62 12.39
C PRO A 241 7.47 16.59 11.88
N MET A 242 6.44 16.31 12.67
CA MET A 242 5.25 15.68 12.13
C MET A 242 4.79 16.57 10.98
N SER A 243 4.60 16.01 9.79
CA SER A 243 3.97 16.71 8.68
C SER A 243 2.52 17.00 9.07
N GLY A 244 2.33 18.11 9.79
CA GLY A 244 1.06 18.66 10.18
C GLY A 244 0.35 19.18 8.96
N THR A 245 -0.84 18.63 8.74
CA THR A 245 -1.92 19.28 8.02
C THR A 245 -2.17 20.62 8.74
N ALA A 246 -1.92 21.74 8.06
CA ALA A 246 -2.28 23.05 8.55
C ALA A 246 -2.83 23.87 7.40
N ASP A 247 -4.08 24.26 7.58
CA ASP A 247 -4.87 25.19 6.80
C ASP A 247 -4.08 26.39 6.29
N ARG A 248 -4.36 26.78 5.05
CA ARG A 248 -4.22 28.17 4.61
C ARG A 248 -5.61 28.70 4.27
N LEU A 249 -6.26 29.26 5.28
CA LEU A 249 -7.23 30.33 5.14
C LEU A 249 -6.62 31.60 5.75
N ALA A 250 -6.94 32.73 5.11
CA ALA A 250 -6.69 34.11 5.52
C ALA A 250 -5.25 34.66 5.37
N GLN A 251 -4.97 35.24 4.21
CA GLN A 251 -4.89 36.69 3.99
C GLN A 251 -5.06 37.01 2.51
#